data_AF-A0A9X1F942-F1
#
_entry.id   AF-A0A9X1F942-F1
#
_cell.length_a   1.000
_cell.length_b   1.000
_cell.length_c   1.000
_cell.angle_alpha   90.00
_cell.angle_beta   90.00
_cell.angle_gamma   90.00
#
_symmetry.space_group_name_H-M   'P 1'
#
loop_
_entity.id
_entity.type
_entity.pdbx_description
1 polymer ?
#
loop_
_entity_poly.entity_id
_entity_poly.type
_entity_poly.pdbx_seq_one_letter_code
_entity_poly.pdbx_strand_id
1 'polypeptide(L)' 'MIYINFTDLSEEAQERLLNNSKEDVKHKYGKDIIEYASANNQNLDKMLDEEAIRNLYSYTYVFNI' A
#
# COMPACT_ATOMS: atom_id res chain seq x y z
N MET A 1 -10.08 2.94 17.42
CA MET A 1 -9.54 2.41 16.15
C MET A 1 -10.17 1.05 15.94
N ILE A 2 -10.86 0.86 14.82
CA ILE A 2 -11.41 -0.45 14.45
C ILE A 2 -10.30 -1.18 13.70
N TYR A 3 -9.82 -2.28 14.27
CA TYR A 3 -8.84 -3.15 13.63
C TYR A 3 -9.59 -4.15 12.77
N ILE A 4 -9.58 -3.91 11.46
CA ILE A 4 -10.10 -4.88 10.50
C ILE A 4 -8.98 -5.89 10.26
N ASN A 5 -9.26 -7.16 10.51
CA ASN A 5 -8.33 -8.20 10.12
C ASN A 5 -8.46 -8.43 8.62
N PHE A 6 -7.40 -8.17 7.87
CA PHE A 6 -7.40 -8.27 6.41
C PHE A 6 -7.81 -9.66 5.93
N THR A 7 -7.43 -10.71 6.67
CA THR A 7 -7.78 -12.10 6.33
C THR A 7 -9.25 -12.43 6.50
N ASP A 8 -9.99 -11.62 7.27
CA ASP A 8 -11.40 -11.85 7.56
C ASP A 8 -12.32 -11.15 6.54
N LEU A 9 -11.72 -10.41 5.60
CA LEU A 9 -12.42 -9.77 4.49
C LEU A 9 -12.62 -10.74 3.33
N SER A 10 -13.66 -10.49 2.51
CA SER A 10 -13.82 -11.21 1.23
C SER A 10 -12.61 -10.98 0.32
N GLU A 11 -12.31 -11.93 -0.57
CA GLU A 11 -11.22 -11.78 -1.54
C GLU A 11 -11.36 -10.49 -2.36
N GLU A 12 -12.57 -10.13 -2.78
CA GLU A 12 -12.85 -8.88 -3.49
C GLU A 12 -12.50 -7.63 -2.68
N ALA A 13 -12.81 -7.64 -1.37
CA ALA A 13 -12.47 -6.53 -0.48
C ALA A 13 -10.97 -6.46 -0.21
N GLN A 14 -10.31 -7.61 -0.07
CA GLN A 14 -8.85 -7.71 0.05
C GLN A 14 -8.14 -7.14 -1.18
N GLU A 15 -8.59 -7.54 -2.38
CA GLU A 15 -8.03 -7.08 -3.65
C GLU A 15 -8.26 -5.58 -3.87
N ARG A 16 -9.48 -5.08 -3.60
CA ARG A 16 -9.76 -3.64 -3.64
C ARG A 16 -8.87 -2.84 -2.70
N LEU A 17 -8.66 -3.31 -1.47
CA LEU A 17 -7.80 -2.64 -0.50
C LEU A 17 -6.34 -2.63 -0.93
N LEU A 18 -5.84 -3.75 -1.44
CA LEU A 18 -4.50 -3.84 -2.01
C LEU A 18 -4.30 -2.86 -3.16
N ASN A 19 -5.26 -2.81 -4.09
CA ASN A 19 -5.19 -1.90 -5.24
C ASN A 19 -5.24 -0.43 -4.81
N ASN A 20 -6.13 -0.07 -3.89
CA ASN A 20 -6.19 1.30 -3.36
C ASN A 20 -4.90 1.68 -2.63
N SER A 21 -4.33 0.78 -1.82
CA SER A 21 -3.05 1.04 -1.15
C SER A 21 -1.90 1.22 -2.13
N LYS A 22 -1.85 0.42 -3.19
CA LYS A 22 -0.83 0.55 -4.25
C LYS A 22 -0.92 1.91 -4.95
N GLU A 23 -2.13 2.37 -5.27
CA GLU A 23 -2.32 3.68 -5.89
C GLU A 23 -1.97 4.83 -4.95
N ASP A 24 -2.34 4.74 -3.66
CA ASP A 24 -1.97 5.75 -2.65
C ASP A 24 -0.45 5.84 -2.46
N VAL A 25 0.26 4.70 -2.43
CA VAL A 25 1.73 4.68 -2.33
C VAL A 25 2.37 5.26 -3.59
N LYS A 26 1.88 4.92 -4.79
CA LYS A 26 2.37 5.54 -6.02
C LYS A 26 2.14 7.06 -6.02
N HIS A 27 0.98 7.51 -5.55
CA HIS A 27 0.66 8.93 -5.52
C HIS A 27 1.47 9.70 -4.46
N LYS A 28 1.65 9.15 -3.26
CA LYS A 28 2.41 9.79 -2.18
C LYS A 28 3.92 9.68 -2.33
N TYR A 29 4.41 8.51 -2.71
CA TYR A 29 5.82 8.14 -2.62
C TYR A 29 6.39 7.62 -3.94
N GLY A 30 5.60 7.48 -5.00
CA GLY A 30 6.06 6.88 -6.25
C GLY A 30 7.27 7.61 -6.84
N LYS A 31 7.29 8.94 -6.77
CA LYS A 31 8.44 9.73 -7.24
C LYS A 31 9.70 9.48 -6.39
N ASP A 32 9.55 9.50 -5.07
CA ASP A 32 10.66 9.34 -4.13
C ASP A 32 11.23 7.91 -4.19
N ILE A 33 10.37 6.90 -4.34
CA ILE A 33 10.77 5.49 -4.50
C ILE A 33 11.53 5.32 -5.83
N ILE A 34 11.08 5.95 -6.92
CA ILE A 34 11.76 5.91 -8.21
C ILE A 34 13.14 6.57 -8.14
N GLU A 35 13.22 7.75 -7.55
CA GLU A 35 14.50 8.47 -7.39
C GLU A 35 15.47 7.67 -6.50
N TYR A 36 14.98 7.13 -5.38
CA TYR A 36 15.79 6.35 -4.46
C TYR A 36 16.27 5.02 -5.06
N ALA A 37 15.37 4.26 -5.71
CA ALA A 37 15.72 2.99 -6.34
C ALA A 37 16.74 3.19 -7.48
N SER A 38 16.55 4.25 -8.27
CA SER A 38 17.47 4.61 -9.36
C SER A 38 18.84 5.05 -8.83
N ALA A 39 18.87 5.79 -7.72
CA ALA A 39 20.12 6.22 -7.09
C ALA A 39 20.90 5.07 -6.43
N ASN A 40 20.20 4.03 -5.94
CA ASN A 40 20.79 2.94 -5.17
C ASN A 40 20.85 1.59 -5.92
N ASN A 41 20.53 1.55 -7.23
CA ASN A 41 20.44 0.31 -8.02
C ASN A 41 19.56 -0.77 -7.35
N GLN A 42 18.46 -0.35 -6.71
CA GLN A 42 17.54 -1.26 -6.05
C GLN A 42 16.38 -1.64 -6.98
N ASN A 43 15.76 -2.80 -6.71
CA ASN A 43 14.60 -3.25 -7.45
C ASN A 43 13.37 -2.42 -7.04
N LEU A 44 12.93 -1.56 -7.96
CA LEU A 44 11.80 -0.65 -7.79
C LEU A 44 10.51 -1.37 -7.43
N ASP A 45 10.18 -2.47 -8.14
CA ASP A 45 8.95 -3.23 -7.91
C ASP A 45 8.92 -3.79 -6.48
N LYS A 46 10.05 -4.32 -6.01
CA LYS A 46 10.15 -4.85 -4.65
C LYS A 46 9.94 -3.75 -3.58
N MET A 47 10.51 -2.57 -3.78
CA MET A 47 10.32 -1.44 -2.85
C MET A 47 8.88 -0.94 -2.83
N LEU A 48 8.23 -0.89 -3.99
CA LEU A 48 6.81 -0.52 -4.11
C LEU A 48 5.90 -1.50 -3.37
N ASP A 49 6.14 -2.81 -3.49
CA ASP A 49 5.36 -3.83 -2.79
C ASP A 49 5.55 -3.76 -1.27
N GLU A 50 6.78 -3.58 -0.79
CA GLU A 50 7.08 -3.43 0.64
C GLU A 50 6.38 -2.19 1.24
N GLU A 51 6.40 -1.05 0.53
CA GLU A 51 5.72 0.16 1.01
C GLU A 51 4.20 0.11 0.87
N ALA A 52 3.66 -0.56 -0.15
CA ALA A 52 2.22 -0.81 -0.24
C ALA A 52 1.69 -1.61 0.96
N ILE A 53 2.47 -2.59 1.44
CA ILE A 53 2.14 -3.39 2.62
C ILE A 53 2.24 -2.54 3.89
N ARG A 54 3.30 -1.73 4.07
CA ARG A 54 3.43 -0.81 5.20
C ARG A 54 2.30 0.23 5.24
N ASN A 55 1.89 0.71 4.08
CA ASN A 55 0.77 1.64 3.95
C ASN A 55 -0.54 0.99 4.42
N LEU A 56 -0.78 -0.30 4.10
CA LEU A 56 -1.91 -1.07 4.64
C LEU A 56 -1.92 -1.14 6.17
N TYR A 57 -0.76 -1.33 6.81
CA TYR A 57 -0.66 -1.32 8.28
C TYR A 57 -0.90 0.05 8.93
N SER A 58 -0.80 1.13 8.15
CA SER A 58 -0.97 2.52 8.63
C SER A 58 -2.31 3.15 8.21
N TYR A 59 -3.16 2.42 7.47
CA TYR A 59 -4.50 2.89 7.15
C TYR A 59 -5.34 3.07 8.42
N THR A 60 -5.85 4.28 8.61
CA THR A 60 -6.92 4.55 9.57
C THR A 60 -8.23 4.49 8.81
N TYR A 61 -8.98 3.40 8.97
CA TYR A 61 -10.25 3.20 8.27
C TYR A 61 -11.34 4.13 8.82
N VAL A 62 -12.00 4.84 7.91
CA VAL A 62 -13.26 5.55 8.18
C VAL A 62 -14.34 4.84 7.39
N PHE A 63 -15.29 4.21 8.10
CA PHE A 63 -16.42 3.54 7.47
C PHE A 63 -17.47 4.59 7.12
N ASN A 64 -17.88 4.63 5.86
CA ASN A 64 -19.13 5.25 5.47
C ASN A 64 -20.21 4.16 5.48
N ILE A 65 -21.18 4.28 6.39
CA ILE A 65 -22.34 3.39 6.52
C ILE A 65 -23.48 3.96 5.69
#